data_AF-A0A2P5I047-F1
#
_entry.id   AF-A0A2P5I047-F1
#
_cell.length_a   1.000
_cell.length_b   1.000
_cell.length_c   1.000
_cell.angle_alpha   90.00
_cell.angle_beta   90.00
_cell.angle_gamma   90.00
#
_symmetry.space_group_name_H-M   'P 1'
#
loop_
_entity.id
_entity.type
_entity.pdbx_description
1 polymer ?
#
loop_
_entity_poly.entity_id
_entity_poly.type
_entity_poly.pdbx_seq_one_letter_code
_entity_poly.pdbx_strand_id
1 'polypeptide(L)'
;MMAQAGVRGHGKLPTHPAGAWTTDQAQPLSKESFLDLLAGKIPVIRIPGFASKEVCGKIIEELTPKLSPYLHATGPAVQKVGLAQFEFQAQSEEDYKTRTHKEKERYFEESAKISSLHDELAKVAGENVWARVISTLAALVPEWDVSVASEGDGKDYFSGIFRCINNGTPIHCDWCPYDCNTEDWIINRITNQAVFNLYITPINGGGTTCYDVQWTPEALRHRDPNTYGYHPGLVEGRKSCLFEPDVGDLFIFNSRNMHKVQAINKDYTLPGRVALASFMGVLPPEEEGGRSKLMFWS
;
A
#
# COMPACT_ATOMS: atom_id res chain seq x y z
N MET A 1 4.52 32.12 -0.50
CA MET A 1 5.85 31.60 -0.92
C MET A 1 6.01 30.27 -0.22
N MET A 2 5.75 29.16 -0.92
CA MET A 2 5.91 27.81 -0.37
C MET A 2 7.40 27.59 -0.11
N ALA A 3 7.77 27.37 1.15
CA ALA A 3 9.10 26.90 1.48
C ALA A 3 9.26 25.52 0.83
N GLN A 4 10.25 25.38 -0.05
CA GLN A 4 10.73 24.09 -0.51
C GLN A 4 11.17 23.31 0.72
N ALA A 5 10.30 22.43 1.23
CA ALA A 5 10.69 21.43 2.20
C ALA A 5 11.79 20.59 1.53
N GLY A 6 13.00 20.70 2.07
CA GLY A 6 14.21 20.16 1.47
C GLY A 6 14.06 18.66 1.27
N VAL A 7 13.96 18.25 0.00
CA VAL A 7 14.23 16.89 -0.43
C VAL A 7 15.68 16.61 -0.04
N ARG A 8 15.90 15.94 1.09
CA ARG A 8 17.22 15.37 1.40
C ARG A 8 17.48 14.34 0.31
N GLY A 9 18.49 14.61 -0.52
CA GLY A 9 18.86 13.75 -1.64
C GLY A 9 19.46 12.44 -1.14
N HIS A 10 18.60 11.46 -0.88
CA HIS A 10 18.99 10.06 -0.74
C HIS A 10 18.18 9.25 -1.77
N GLY A 11 18.89 8.58 -2.67
CA GLY A 11 18.33 7.88 -3.83
C GLY A 11 18.16 8.77 -5.07
N LYS A 12 18.61 8.30 -6.24
CA LYS A 12 18.19 8.89 -7.52
C LYS A 12 16.67 8.74 -7.61
N LEU A 13 15.92 9.84 -7.56
CA LEU A 13 14.48 9.80 -7.79
C LEU A 13 14.22 9.11 -9.14
N PRO A 14 13.43 8.03 -9.18
CA PRO A 14 13.26 7.25 -10.40
C PRO A 14 12.64 8.13 -11.49
N THR A 15 13.37 8.29 -12.58
CA THR A 15 12.90 8.90 -13.83
C THR A 15 12.29 7.81 -14.70
N HIS A 16 11.17 7.22 -14.29
CA HIS A 16 10.41 6.38 -15.23
C HIS A 16 9.41 7.28 -15.97
N PRO A 17 9.49 7.37 -17.31
CA PRO A 17 8.56 8.17 -18.08
C PRO A 17 7.15 7.63 -17.92
N ALA A 18 6.18 8.53 -17.88
CA ALA A 18 4.78 8.17 -17.85
C ALA A 18 4.42 7.45 -19.16
N GLY A 19 3.84 6.23 -19.11
CA GLY A 19 3.32 5.54 -20.30
C GLY A 19 4.11 4.29 -20.66
N ALA A 20 4.27 3.37 -19.71
CA ALA A 20 5.09 2.16 -19.90
C ALA A 20 4.25 0.88 -20.04
N TRP A 21 2.92 0.97 -19.92
CA TRP A 21 2.08 -0.22 -19.95
C TRP A 21 2.00 -0.85 -21.34
N THR A 22 2.35 -2.13 -21.40
CA THR A 22 2.20 -2.99 -22.59
C THR A 22 0.77 -3.52 -22.74
N THR A 23 -0.05 -3.42 -21.70
CA THR A 23 -1.45 -3.87 -21.64
C THR A 23 -2.25 -3.02 -20.65
N ASP A 24 -3.57 -2.93 -20.82
CA ASP A 24 -4.50 -2.28 -19.89
C ASP A 24 -5.35 -3.29 -19.08
N GLN A 25 -5.07 -4.59 -19.25
CA GLN A 25 -5.78 -5.68 -18.59
C GLN A 25 -4.98 -6.27 -17.42
N ALA A 26 -5.69 -6.79 -16.43
CA ALA A 26 -5.11 -7.57 -15.35
C ALA A 26 -4.38 -8.82 -15.88
N GLN A 27 -3.21 -9.11 -15.33
CA GLN A 27 -2.40 -10.26 -15.69
C GLN A 27 -2.45 -11.35 -14.61
N PRO A 28 -2.29 -12.65 -14.96
CA PRO A 28 -2.13 -13.71 -13.97
C PRO A 28 -0.78 -13.59 -13.26
N LEU A 29 -0.68 -14.16 -12.05
CA LEU A 29 0.59 -14.20 -11.32
C LEU A 29 1.57 -15.17 -11.98
N SER A 30 2.77 -14.66 -12.28
CA SER A 30 3.96 -15.41 -12.68
C SER A 30 5.19 -14.62 -12.24
N LYS A 31 6.38 -15.21 -12.32
CA LYS A 31 7.62 -14.46 -12.06
C LYS A 31 7.77 -13.28 -13.01
N GLU A 32 7.49 -13.47 -14.30
CA GLU A 32 7.59 -12.44 -15.33
C GLU A 32 6.62 -11.28 -15.05
N SER A 33 5.33 -11.57 -14.88
CA SER A 33 4.34 -10.52 -14.60
C SER A 33 4.62 -9.80 -13.28
N PHE A 34 5.13 -10.47 -12.25
CA PHE A 34 5.53 -9.84 -11.00
C PHE A 34 6.69 -8.84 -11.20
N LEU A 35 7.73 -9.23 -11.94
CA LEU A 35 8.86 -8.35 -12.24
C LEU A 35 8.43 -7.19 -13.16
N ASP A 36 7.58 -7.45 -14.15
CA ASP A 36 7.04 -6.41 -15.03
C ASP A 36 6.12 -5.43 -14.28
N LEU A 37 5.38 -5.89 -13.27
CA LEU A 37 4.60 -5.03 -12.39
C LEU A 37 5.50 -4.09 -11.58
N LEU A 38 6.55 -4.63 -10.95
CA LEU A 38 7.53 -3.82 -10.20
C LEU A 38 8.21 -2.79 -11.11
N ALA A 39 8.51 -3.17 -12.36
CA ALA A 39 9.06 -2.28 -13.38
C ALA A 39 8.05 -1.29 -13.96
N GLY A 40 6.76 -1.38 -13.61
CA GLY A 40 5.72 -0.47 -14.08
C GLY A 40 5.24 -0.70 -15.51
N LYS A 41 5.41 -1.92 -16.06
CA LYS A 41 5.05 -2.26 -17.44
C LYS A 41 3.66 -2.88 -17.60
N ILE A 42 3.04 -3.30 -16.49
CA ILE A 42 1.67 -3.80 -16.47
C ILE A 42 0.89 -3.12 -15.34
N PRO A 43 -0.44 -3.01 -15.45
CA PRO A 43 -1.24 -2.29 -14.46
C PRO A 43 -1.36 -3.03 -13.13
N VAL A 44 -1.69 -4.32 -13.21
CA VAL A 44 -2.18 -5.08 -12.07
C VAL A 44 -2.07 -6.58 -12.34
N ILE A 45 -1.81 -7.34 -11.28
CA ILE A 45 -1.89 -8.80 -11.24
C ILE A 45 -3.13 -9.19 -10.46
N ARG A 46 -3.89 -10.18 -10.96
CA ARG A 46 -5.04 -10.77 -10.27
C ARG A 46 -4.77 -12.25 -9.98
N ILE A 47 -5.07 -12.67 -8.75
CA ILE A 47 -5.17 -14.07 -8.36
C ILE A 47 -6.59 -14.30 -7.85
N PRO A 48 -7.46 -14.92 -8.67
CA PRO A 48 -8.85 -15.13 -8.29
C PRO A 48 -8.96 -16.17 -7.17
N GLY A 49 -9.87 -15.95 -6.22
CA GLY A 49 -10.16 -16.90 -5.15
C GLY A 49 -8.94 -17.30 -4.33
N PHE A 50 -7.99 -16.38 -4.13
CA PHE A 50 -6.78 -16.63 -3.34
C PHE A 50 -7.16 -17.13 -1.94
N ALA A 51 -8.08 -16.45 -1.25
CA ALA A 51 -8.69 -16.94 -0.02
C ALA A 51 -10.13 -17.43 -0.27
N SER A 52 -10.58 -18.43 0.50
CA SER A 52 -11.95 -18.89 0.39
C SER A 52 -12.91 -17.88 1.04
N LYS A 53 -14.16 -17.83 0.55
CA LYS A 53 -15.21 -16.99 1.15
C LYS A 53 -15.44 -17.31 2.64
N GLU A 54 -15.27 -18.58 3.02
CA GLU A 54 -15.37 -19.02 4.42
C GLU A 54 -14.26 -18.41 5.30
N VAL A 55 -13.00 -18.47 4.84
CA VAL A 55 -11.86 -17.87 5.54
C VAL A 55 -12.06 -16.35 5.65
N CYS A 56 -12.46 -15.69 4.57
CA CYS A 56 -12.76 -14.27 4.57
C CYS A 56 -13.90 -13.91 5.55
N GLY A 57 -14.96 -14.72 5.60
CA GLY A 57 -16.07 -14.56 6.54
C GLY A 57 -15.63 -14.59 8.00
N LYS A 58 -14.84 -15.60 8.39
CA LYS A 58 -14.29 -15.71 9.75
C LYS A 58 -13.39 -14.52 10.13
N ILE A 59 -12.56 -14.08 9.18
CA ILE A 59 -11.68 -12.90 9.38
C ILE A 59 -12.52 -11.64 9.62
N ILE A 60 -13.54 -11.38 8.80
CA ILE A 60 -14.31 -10.13 8.93
C ILE A 60 -15.19 -10.10 10.19
N GLU A 61 -15.71 -11.25 10.62
CA GLU A 61 -16.45 -11.37 11.88
C GLU A 61 -15.58 -10.93 13.08
N GLU A 62 -14.32 -11.36 13.11
CA GLU A 62 -13.36 -11.01 14.17
C GLU A 62 -12.88 -9.55 14.08
N LEU A 63 -12.76 -8.99 12.87
CA LEU A 63 -12.23 -7.65 12.65
C LEU A 63 -13.26 -6.53 12.81
N THR A 64 -14.53 -6.78 12.48
CA THR A 64 -15.57 -5.73 12.45
C THR A 64 -15.66 -4.95 13.77
N PRO A 65 -15.64 -5.59 14.96
CA PRO A 65 -15.67 -4.87 16.24
C PRO A 65 -14.40 -4.05 16.54
N LYS A 66 -13.29 -4.32 15.83
CA LYS A 66 -11.96 -3.71 16.06
C LYS A 66 -11.67 -2.55 15.10
N LEU A 67 -12.53 -2.32 14.10
CA LEU A 67 -12.35 -1.24 13.12
C LEU A 67 -12.32 0.13 13.80
N SER A 68 -11.20 0.84 13.65
CA SER A 68 -10.98 2.18 14.19
C SER A 68 -10.61 3.15 13.07
N PRO A 69 -10.94 4.45 13.17
CA PRO A 69 -10.53 5.43 12.17
C PRO A 69 -9.00 5.58 12.12
N TYR A 70 -8.47 5.95 10.95
CA TYR A 70 -7.08 6.43 10.83
C TYR A 70 -6.80 7.63 11.74
N LEU A 71 -5.57 7.72 12.24
CA LEU A 71 -5.07 8.93 12.88
C LEU A 71 -4.88 10.01 11.79
N HIS A 72 -5.50 11.18 11.99
CA HIS A 72 -5.25 12.40 11.19
C HIS A 72 -5.50 12.31 9.67
N ALA A 73 -6.59 11.68 9.21
CA ALA A 73 -6.91 11.62 7.77
C ALA A 73 -7.37 12.99 7.20
N THR A 74 -6.64 13.55 6.24
CA THR A 74 -6.98 14.78 5.50
C THR A 74 -7.91 14.54 4.28
N GLY A 75 -8.57 13.38 4.22
CA GLY A 75 -9.48 13.00 3.14
C GLY A 75 -10.65 12.15 3.64
N PRO A 76 -11.33 11.39 2.75
CA PRO A 76 -12.48 10.57 3.15
C PRO A 76 -12.14 9.61 4.28
N ALA A 77 -13.09 9.41 5.20
CA ALA A 77 -12.86 8.55 6.36
C ALA A 77 -12.52 7.11 5.95
N VAL A 78 -11.39 6.62 6.44
CA VAL A 78 -10.93 5.24 6.32
C VAL A 78 -10.87 4.64 7.73
N GLN A 79 -11.43 3.44 7.89
CA GLN A 79 -11.25 2.66 9.12
C GLN A 79 -10.23 1.55 8.89
N LYS A 80 -9.60 1.06 9.95
CA LYS A 80 -8.57 0.04 9.90
C LYS A 80 -8.53 -0.87 11.12
N VAL A 81 -7.88 -2.02 10.93
CA VAL A 81 -7.28 -2.81 12.00
C VAL A 81 -5.82 -3.06 11.62
N GLY A 82 -4.91 -2.65 12.51
CA GLY A 82 -3.47 -2.63 12.26
C GLY A 82 -2.88 -1.23 12.31
N LEU A 83 -1.64 -1.10 11.83
CA LEU A 83 -0.87 0.14 11.88
C LEU A 83 -0.44 0.56 10.48
N ALA A 84 -0.54 1.85 10.18
CA ALA A 84 0.05 2.42 8.97
C ALA A 84 1.21 3.31 9.36
N GLN A 85 2.39 3.08 8.80
CA GLN A 85 3.59 3.87 9.01
C GLN A 85 3.36 5.35 8.64
N PHE A 86 2.51 5.61 7.65
CA PHE A 86 2.11 6.95 7.24
C PHE A 86 1.47 7.78 8.38
N GLU A 87 0.84 7.15 9.38
CA GLU A 87 0.27 7.84 10.55
C GLU A 87 1.33 8.49 11.46
N PHE A 88 2.60 8.13 11.27
CA PHE A 88 3.75 8.67 12.01
C PHE A 88 4.57 9.67 11.17
N GLN A 89 4.16 9.90 9.92
CA GLN A 89 4.72 10.94 9.06
C GLN A 89 4.01 12.27 9.26
N ALA A 90 4.66 13.36 8.85
CA ALA A 90 4.01 14.66 8.74
C ALA A 90 3.07 14.63 7.54
N GLN A 91 1.80 14.96 7.74
CA GLN A 91 0.78 14.95 6.69
C GLN A 91 0.30 16.37 6.35
N SER A 92 0.69 17.36 7.16
CA SER A 92 0.33 18.77 7.03
C SER A 92 1.46 19.70 7.49
N GLU A 93 1.40 20.98 7.12
CA GLU A 93 2.33 22.00 7.63
C GLU A 93 2.31 22.11 9.17
N GLU A 94 1.19 21.82 9.80
CA GLU A 94 1.06 21.87 11.25
C GLU A 94 1.78 20.70 11.94
N ASP A 95 1.75 19.51 11.32
CA ASP A 95 2.51 18.36 11.83
C ASP A 95 4.01 18.70 11.85
N TYR A 96 4.53 19.36 10.82
CA TYR A 96 5.94 19.78 10.79
C TYR A 96 6.33 20.72 11.95
N LYS A 97 5.40 21.52 12.48
CA LYS A 97 5.69 22.44 13.61
C LYS A 97 5.67 21.74 14.97
N THR A 98 4.93 20.63 15.08
CA THR A 98 4.64 19.96 16.36
C THR A 98 5.42 18.66 16.55
N ARG A 99 6.18 18.23 15.54
CA ARG A 99 7.02 17.03 15.56
C ARG A 99 8.11 17.06 16.62
N THR A 100 8.39 15.88 17.15
CA THR A 100 9.33 15.65 18.24
C THR A 100 10.54 14.80 17.86
N HIS A 101 10.58 14.28 16.64
CA HIS A 101 11.59 13.30 16.16
C HIS A 101 11.60 11.99 16.96
N LYS A 102 10.44 11.64 17.53
CA LYS A 102 10.19 10.38 18.24
C LYS A 102 9.10 9.56 17.56
N GLU A 103 8.60 10.01 16.43
CA GLU A 103 7.49 9.39 15.73
C GLU A 103 7.90 8.00 15.20
N LYS A 104 9.14 7.84 14.73
CA LYS A 104 9.71 6.53 14.37
C LYS A 104 9.78 5.56 15.55
N GLU A 105 10.22 6.01 16.72
CA GLU A 105 10.27 5.18 17.93
C GLU A 105 8.86 4.74 18.36
N ARG A 106 7.92 5.69 18.41
CA ARG A 106 6.52 5.43 18.71
C ARG A 106 5.87 4.46 17.73
N TYR A 107 6.20 4.54 16.44
CA TYR A 107 5.74 3.57 15.45
C TYR A 107 6.14 2.14 15.82
N PHE A 108 7.41 1.91 16.17
CA PHE A 108 7.87 0.56 16.53
C PHE A 108 7.29 0.08 17.86
N GLU A 109 7.08 0.97 18.82
CA GLU A 109 6.34 0.64 20.05
C GLU A 109 4.91 0.18 19.75
N GLU A 110 4.18 0.87 18.86
CA GLU A 110 2.83 0.46 18.45
C GLU A 110 2.84 -0.80 17.58
N SER A 111 3.82 -0.94 16.69
CA SER A 111 4.00 -2.13 15.82
C SER A 111 4.15 -3.40 16.66
N ALA A 112 4.99 -3.33 17.71
CA ALA A 112 5.22 -4.45 18.61
C ALA A 112 3.93 -4.93 19.30
N LYS A 113 3.04 -4.00 19.70
CA LYS A 113 1.78 -4.32 20.40
C LYS A 113 0.80 -5.11 19.54
N ILE A 114 0.90 -5.01 18.21
CA ILE A 114 -0.04 -5.65 17.27
C ILE A 114 0.62 -6.74 16.41
N SER A 115 1.86 -7.10 16.71
CA SER A 115 2.64 -8.09 15.96
C SER A 115 1.98 -9.47 15.87
N SER A 116 1.13 -9.84 16.85
CA SER A 116 0.40 -11.11 16.88
C SER A 116 -0.88 -11.13 16.07
N LEU A 117 -1.31 -10.02 15.45
CA LEU A 117 -2.62 -9.89 14.81
C LEU A 117 -2.91 -11.03 13.82
N HIS A 118 -1.97 -11.32 12.93
CA HIS A 118 -2.19 -12.34 11.88
C HIS A 118 -2.21 -13.75 12.42
N ASP A 119 -1.42 -14.04 13.46
CA ASP A 119 -1.44 -15.35 14.13
C ASP A 119 -2.72 -15.57 14.92
N GLU A 120 -3.26 -14.52 15.54
CA GLU A 120 -4.56 -14.55 16.19
C GLU A 120 -5.69 -14.79 15.19
N LEU A 121 -5.69 -14.07 14.06
CA LEU A 121 -6.66 -14.30 12.99
C LEU A 121 -6.54 -15.70 12.38
N ALA A 122 -5.31 -16.23 12.25
CA ALA A 122 -5.09 -17.58 11.75
C ALA A 122 -5.72 -18.66 12.65
N LYS A 123 -5.71 -18.47 13.98
CA LYS A 123 -6.38 -19.38 14.93
C LYS A 123 -7.89 -19.41 14.73
N VAL A 124 -8.49 -18.29 14.33
CA VAL A 124 -9.94 -18.17 14.07
C VAL A 124 -10.30 -18.69 12.68
N ALA A 125 -9.56 -18.26 11.66
CA ALA A 125 -9.87 -18.54 10.27
C ALA A 125 -9.40 -19.92 9.80
N GLY A 126 -8.46 -20.54 10.53
CA GLY A 126 -7.81 -21.80 10.18
C GLY A 126 -6.62 -21.63 9.21
N GLU A 127 -6.29 -20.41 8.82
CA GLU A 127 -5.21 -20.10 7.89
C GLU A 127 -4.67 -18.67 8.10
N ASN A 128 -3.35 -18.50 8.03
CA ASN A 128 -2.70 -17.19 7.99
C ASN A 128 -2.60 -16.68 6.53
N VAL A 129 -3.64 -15.98 6.08
CA VAL A 129 -3.71 -15.48 4.68
C VAL A 129 -2.62 -14.45 4.36
N TRP A 130 -2.18 -13.65 5.35
CA TRP A 130 -1.09 -12.69 5.19
C TRP A 130 0.24 -13.39 4.92
N ALA A 131 0.60 -14.36 5.77
CA ALA A 131 1.82 -15.14 5.60
C ALA A 131 1.82 -15.89 4.26
N ARG A 132 0.66 -16.42 3.84
CA ARG A 132 0.52 -17.08 2.53
C ARG A 132 0.79 -16.13 1.36
N VAL A 133 0.36 -14.87 1.42
CA VAL A 133 0.70 -13.88 0.38
C VAL A 133 2.22 -13.70 0.31
N ILE A 134 2.88 -13.48 1.45
CA ILE A 134 4.34 -13.31 1.49
C ILE A 134 5.05 -14.54 0.94
N SER A 135 4.69 -15.75 1.38
CA SER A 135 5.30 -16.99 0.89
C SER A 135 5.07 -17.20 -0.62
N THR A 136 3.89 -16.84 -1.14
CA THR A 136 3.58 -16.90 -2.57
C THR A 136 4.52 -15.99 -3.37
N LEU A 137 4.74 -14.76 -2.90
CA LEU A 137 5.64 -13.81 -3.57
C LEU A 137 7.10 -14.21 -3.42
N ALA A 138 7.49 -14.72 -2.26
CA ALA A 138 8.85 -15.21 -2.02
C ALA A 138 9.25 -16.33 -2.99
N ALA A 139 8.32 -17.23 -3.29
CA ALA A 139 8.55 -18.33 -4.23
C ALA A 139 8.83 -17.86 -5.68
N LEU A 140 8.44 -16.64 -6.06
CA LEU A 140 8.71 -16.08 -7.39
C LEU A 140 10.15 -15.58 -7.55
N VAL A 141 10.78 -15.20 -6.44
CA VAL A 141 12.10 -14.55 -6.40
C VAL A 141 13.02 -15.25 -5.39
N PRO A 142 13.30 -16.56 -5.54
CA PRO A 142 14.16 -17.31 -4.60
C PRO A 142 15.61 -16.76 -4.51
N GLU A 143 16.00 -15.91 -5.46
CA GLU A 143 17.27 -15.19 -5.44
C GLU A 143 17.29 -13.93 -4.55
N TRP A 144 16.14 -13.50 -4.02
CA TRP A 144 16.00 -12.32 -3.15
C TRP A 144 15.74 -12.72 -1.70
N ASP A 145 16.08 -11.83 -0.77
CA ASP A 145 15.65 -11.99 0.62
C ASP A 145 14.26 -11.37 0.77
N VAL A 146 13.32 -12.11 1.35
CA VAL A 146 11.91 -11.72 1.38
C VAL A 146 11.41 -11.77 2.82
N SER A 147 11.07 -10.60 3.37
CA SER A 147 10.70 -10.47 4.78
C SER A 147 9.86 -9.22 5.03
N VAL A 148 9.29 -9.14 6.23
CA VAL A 148 8.83 -7.85 6.77
C VAL A 148 10.02 -6.89 6.84
N ALA A 149 9.78 -5.61 6.55
CA ALA A 149 10.80 -4.58 6.68
C ALA A 149 11.25 -4.47 8.15
N SER A 150 12.53 -4.19 8.38
CA SER A 150 13.10 -4.04 9.73
C SER A 150 14.22 -3.02 9.73
N GLU A 151 14.36 -2.28 10.83
CA GLU A 151 15.53 -1.42 11.09
C GLU A 151 16.61 -2.14 11.94
N GLY A 152 16.44 -3.45 12.17
CA GLY A 152 17.27 -4.22 13.10
C GLY A 152 16.83 -4.05 14.56
N ASP A 153 17.45 -4.82 15.46
CA ASP A 153 17.26 -4.73 16.92
C ASP A 153 15.79 -4.77 17.40
N GLY A 154 14.96 -5.59 16.76
CA GLY A 154 13.55 -5.76 17.11
C GLY A 154 12.62 -4.63 16.61
N LYS A 155 13.11 -3.74 15.74
CA LYS A 155 12.33 -2.67 15.12
C LYS A 155 11.72 -3.15 13.81
N ASP A 156 10.80 -4.10 13.94
CA ASP A 156 10.07 -4.65 12.79
C ASP A 156 8.86 -3.78 12.46
N TYR A 157 8.66 -3.54 11.17
CA TYR A 157 7.49 -2.84 10.68
C TYR A 157 6.25 -3.71 10.83
N PHE A 158 5.09 -3.08 10.94
CA PHE A 158 3.84 -3.79 10.77
C PHE A 158 3.57 -4.01 9.27
N SER A 159 3.08 -5.19 8.91
CA SER A 159 2.68 -5.54 7.55
C SER A 159 1.32 -6.24 7.57
N GLY A 160 0.47 -5.95 6.60
CA GLY A 160 -0.86 -6.55 6.50
C GLY A 160 -1.92 -5.79 7.30
N ILE A 161 -2.10 -4.51 7.01
CA ILE A 161 -3.21 -3.72 7.55
C ILE A 161 -4.54 -4.10 6.89
N PHE A 162 -5.61 -4.21 7.68
CA PHE A 162 -6.96 -4.28 7.15
C PHE A 162 -7.51 -2.87 7.00
N ARG A 163 -7.95 -2.49 5.80
CA ARG A 163 -8.53 -1.17 5.51
C ARG A 163 -9.97 -1.30 5.05
N CYS A 164 -10.83 -0.49 5.64
CA CYS A 164 -12.22 -0.30 5.24
C CYS A 164 -12.37 1.06 4.53
N ILE A 165 -12.63 1.04 3.22
CA ILE A 165 -12.70 2.23 2.36
C ILE A 165 -14.08 2.31 1.71
N ASN A 166 -15.01 3.02 2.34
CA ASN A 166 -16.38 3.13 1.85
C ASN A 166 -16.62 4.36 0.97
N ASN A 167 -15.95 5.47 1.30
CA ASN A 167 -16.19 6.76 0.64
C ASN A 167 -15.25 7.02 -0.56
N GLY A 168 -14.51 5.98 -0.99
CA GLY A 168 -13.48 6.10 -2.00
C GLY A 168 -12.25 6.87 -1.53
N THR A 169 -11.34 7.13 -2.47
CA THR A 169 -10.14 7.94 -2.27
C THR A 169 -9.99 8.92 -3.44
N PRO A 170 -9.34 10.09 -3.24
CA PRO A 170 -8.93 10.92 -4.37
C PRO A 170 -7.88 10.19 -5.22
N ILE A 171 -7.54 10.74 -6.37
CA ILE A 171 -6.37 10.27 -7.14
C ILE A 171 -5.14 10.48 -6.27
N HIS A 172 -4.40 9.42 -5.98
CA HIS A 172 -3.20 9.46 -5.17
C HIS A 172 -2.20 8.42 -5.67
N CYS A 173 -1.02 8.43 -5.09
CA CYS A 173 -0.02 7.38 -5.23
C CYS A 173 0.52 7.12 -3.83
N ASP A 174 1.08 5.93 -3.62
CA ASP A 174 1.90 5.66 -2.45
C ASP A 174 3.32 5.43 -2.93
N TRP A 175 4.25 6.25 -2.46
CA TRP A 175 5.67 6.13 -2.80
C TRP A 175 6.52 6.55 -1.61
N CYS A 176 6.95 5.59 -0.79
CA CYS A 176 7.62 5.84 0.48
C CYS A 176 8.86 6.74 0.38
N PRO A 177 9.75 6.62 -0.62
CA PRO A 177 10.87 7.56 -0.78
C PRO A 177 10.46 9.04 -0.86
N TYR A 178 9.23 9.32 -1.28
CA TYR A 178 8.65 10.66 -1.22
C TYR A 178 7.81 10.88 0.05
N ASP A 179 6.87 9.98 0.36
CA ASP A 179 5.87 10.16 1.41
C ASP A 179 6.42 10.02 2.84
N CYS A 180 7.56 9.33 3.01
CA CYS A 180 8.13 8.96 4.30
C CYS A 180 9.42 9.75 4.63
N ASN A 181 9.55 10.96 4.09
CA ASN A 181 10.79 11.75 4.14
C ASN A 181 11.06 12.48 5.47
N THR A 182 10.20 12.32 6.48
CA THR A 182 10.27 13.14 7.70
C THR A 182 11.25 12.64 8.75
N GLU A 183 11.61 11.35 8.66
CA GLU A 183 12.70 10.72 9.42
C GLU A 183 13.44 9.74 8.48
N ASP A 184 14.58 9.19 8.90
CA ASP A 184 15.34 8.23 8.10
C ASP A 184 14.75 6.84 8.26
N TRP A 185 13.91 6.39 7.32
CA TRP A 185 13.34 5.04 7.29
C TRP A 185 14.01 4.20 6.22
N ILE A 186 14.28 2.91 6.47
CA ILE A 186 14.84 2.01 5.47
C ILE A 186 13.95 1.92 4.21
N ILE A 187 12.63 2.03 4.39
CA ILE A 187 11.65 2.04 3.29
C ILE A 187 11.77 3.28 2.37
N ASN A 188 12.53 4.31 2.75
CA ASN A 188 12.83 5.47 1.89
C ASN A 188 13.86 5.14 0.81
N ARG A 189 14.55 4.00 0.92
CA ARG A 189 15.68 3.62 0.05
C ARG A 189 15.30 2.58 -0.99
N ILE A 190 14.02 2.19 -1.04
CA ILE A 190 13.51 1.26 -2.05
C ILE A 190 13.53 1.90 -3.45
N THR A 191 13.71 1.08 -4.46
CA THR A 191 13.73 1.49 -5.89
C THR A 191 12.45 1.16 -6.63
N ASN A 192 11.69 0.18 -6.12
CA ASN A 192 10.39 -0.22 -6.63
C ASN A 192 9.41 -0.34 -5.46
N GLN A 193 8.14 -0.06 -5.71
CA GLN A 193 7.07 -0.24 -4.72
C GLN A 193 5.81 -0.77 -5.41
N ALA A 194 5.17 -1.72 -4.77
CA ALA A 194 3.86 -2.22 -5.11
C ALA A 194 3.01 -2.38 -3.85
N VAL A 195 1.73 -2.65 -4.03
CA VAL A 195 0.81 -2.98 -2.94
C VAL A 195 0.03 -4.22 -3.34
N PHE A 196 -0.21 -5.11 -2.39
CA PHE A 196 -1.22 -6.16 -2.55
C PHE A 196 -2.48 -5.80 -1.77
N ASN A 197 -3.64 -6.22 -2.27
CA ASN A 197 -4.93 -6.09 -1.62
C ASN A 197 -5.67 -7.44 -1.77
N LEU A 198 -5.89 -8.13 -0.66
CA LEU A 198 -6.76 -9.30 -0.57
C LEU A 198 -8.14 -8.86 -0.08
N TYR A 199 -9.16 -9.02 -0.91
CA TYR A 199 -10.49 -8.51 -0.62
C TYR A 199 -11.27 -9.49 0.27
N ILE A 200 -11.68 -9.01 1.45
CA ILE A 200 -12.26 -9.84 2.52
C ILE A 200 -13.79 -9.78 2.49
N THR A 201 -14.36 -8.66 2.08
CA THR A 201 -15.82 -8.49 2.00
C THR A 201 -16.29 -8.41 0.56
N PRO A 202 -17.56 -8.75 0.28
CA PRO A 202 -18.14 -8.46 -1.01
C PRO A 202 -18.15 -6.94 -1.21
N ILE A 203 -18.04 -6.51 -2.46
CA ILE A 203 -18.06 -5.09 -2.82
C ILE A 203 -19.21 -4.83 -3.78
N ASN A 204 -19.80 -3.64 -3.67
CA ASN A 204 -20.76 -3.13 -4.63
C ASN A 204 -20.41 -1.66 -4.89
N GLY A 205 -19.93 -1.34 -6.10
CA GLY A 205 -19.04 -0.20 -6.28
C GLY A 205 -17.67 -0.46 -5.64
N GLY A 206 -16.93 0.58 -5.26
CA GLY A 206 -15.65 0.36 -4.57
C GLY A 206 -14.50 -0.16 -5.46
N GLY A 207 -14.68 -0.19 -6.79
CA GLY A 207 -13.64 -0.58 -7.73
C GLY A 207 -12.42 0.32 -7.65
N THR A 208 -11.25 -0.22 -7.98
CA THR A 208 -9.99 0.54 -7.99
C THR A 208 -9.60 0.84 -9.42
N THR A 209 -9.35 2.11 -9.72
CA THR A 209 -8.76 2.52 -11.01
C THR A 209 -7.29 2.83 -10.81
N CYS A 210 -6.42 2.16 -11.56
CA CYS A 210 -5.00 2.48 -11.68
C CYS A 210 -4.76 3.15 -13.03
N TYR A 211 -3.91 4.19 -13.07
CA TYR A 211 -3.57 4.94 -14.29
C TYR A 211 -2.10 4.70 -14.67
N ASP A 212 -1.80 4.68 -15.98
CA ASP A 212 -0.44 4.58 -16.52
C ASP A 212 0.30 5.92 -16.40
N VAL A 213 0.45 6.36 -15.15
CA VAL A 213 1.18 7.55 -14.70
C VAL A 213 1.80 7.21 -13.36
N GLN A 214 3.12 7.06 -13.31
CA GLN A 214 3.82 6.96 -12.03
C GLN A 214 4.11 8.33 -11.44
N TRP A 215 4.21 8.38 -10.11
CA TRP A 215 4.66 9.57 -9.41
C TRP A 215 6.03 10.03 -9.90
N THR A 216 6.13 11.33 -10.13
CA THR A 216 7.37 12.07 -10.37
C THR A 216 7.28 13.39 -9.60
N PRO A 217 8.39 14.11 -9.36
CA PRO A 217 8.34 15.43 -8.74
C PRO A 217 7.40 16.42 -9.46
N GLU A 218 7.18 16.26 -10.77
CA GLU A 218 6.27 17.10 -11.54
C GLU A 218 4.79 16.92 -11.16
N ALA A 219 4.42 15.77 -10.60
CA ALA A 219 3.06 15.51 -10.13
C ALA A 219 2.62 16.50 -9.04
N LEU A 220 3.56 17.08 -8.30
CA LEU A 220 3.28 18.09 -7.27
C LEU A 220 2.61 19.34 -7.81
N ARG A 221 2.77 19.66 -9.11
CA ARG A 221 2.02 20.75 -9.77
C ARG A 221 0.51 20.51 -9.80
N HIS A 222 0.08 19.26 -9.62
CA HIS A 222 -1.31 18.84 -9.61
C HIS A 222 -1.81 18.47 -8.20
N ARG A 223 -0.99 18.62 -7.15
CA ARG A 223 -1.40 18.29 -5.77
C ARG A 223 -2.57 19.18 -5.35
N ASP A 224 -3.63 18.57 -4.82
CA ASP A 224 -4.72 19.31 -4.21
C ASP A 224 -4.25 19.85 -2.85
N PRO A 225 -4.29 21.17 -2.60
CA PRO A 225 -3.84 21.72 -1.33
C PRO A 225 -4.76 21.35 -0.15
N ASN A 226 -5.99 20.88 -0.40
CA ASN A 226 -6.97 20.59 0.65
C ASN A 226 -7.07 19.10 0.98
N THR A 227 -6.42 18.22 0.21
CA THR A 227 -6.48 16.77 0.41
C THR A 227 -5.11 16.13 0.19
N TYR A 228 -4.98 14.83 0.47
CA TYR A 228 -3.77 14.09 0.11
C TYR A 228 -3.69 13.71 -1.38
N GLY A 229 -4.68 14.11 -2.19
CA GLY A 229 -4.81 13.69 -3.58
C GLY A 229 -4.26 14.66 -4.61
N TYR A 230 -4.43 14.30 -5.88
CA TYR A 230 -4.07 15.09 -7.05
C TYR A 230 -5.31 15.40 -7.90
N HIS A 231 -5.28 16.54 -8.59
CA HIS A 231 -6.35 16.96 -9.48
C HIS A 231 -6.44 16.06 -10.74
N PRO A 232 -7.65 15.88 -11.31
CA PRO A 232 -7.88 14.96 -12.43
C PRO A 232 -7.04 15.20 -13.68
N GLY A 233 -6.60 16.45 -13.93
CA GLY A 233 -5.74 16.78 -15.07
C GLY A 233 -4.41 16.03 -15.10
N LEU A 234 -3.96 15.46 -13.97
CA LEU A 234 -2.76 14.62 -13.91
C LEU A 234 -2.90 13.30 -14.67
N VAL A 235 -4.12 12.77 -14.77
CA VAL A 235 -4.41 11.45 -15.37
C VAL A 235 -5.24 11.55 -16.65
N GLU A 236 -5.51 12.75 -17.13
CA GLU A 236 -6.31 12.98 -18.34
C GLU A 236 -5.63 12.41 -19.58
N GLY A 237 -6.39 11.65 -20.37
CA GLY A 237 -5.90 10.99 -21.60
C GLY A 237 -4.95 9.82 -21.39
N ARG A 238 -4.74 9.38 -20.14
CA ARG A 238 -3.83 8.28 -19.79
C ARG A 238 -4.54 6.93 -19.85
N LYS A 239 -3.82 5.86 -20.22
CA LYS A 239 -4.34 4.49 -20.09
C LYS A 239 -4.72 4.23 -18.63
N SER A 240 -5.77 3.45 -18.42
CA SER A 240 -6.23 3.07 -17.08
C SER A 240 -6.72 1.64 -17.05
N CYS A 241 -6.56 0.99 -15.90
CA CYS A 241 -7.11 -0.31 -15.59
C CYS A 241 -8.06 -0.16 -14.40
N LEU A 242 -9.35 -0.44 -14.63
CA LEU A 242 -10.35 -0.58 -13.57
C LEU A 242 -10.42 -2.05 -13.18
N PHE A 243 -10.37 -2.35 -11.88
CA PHE A 243 -10.62 -3.68 -11.38
C PHE A 243 -11.63 -3.70 -10.23
N GLU A 244 -12.52 -4.68 -10.31
CA GLU A 244 -13.63 -4.92 -9.39
C GLU A 244 -13.46 -6.34 -8.81
N PRO A 245 -12.93 -6.45 -7.59
CA PRO A 245 -12.62 -7.75 -6.97
C PRO A 245 -13.85 -8.51 -6.49
N ASP A 246 -13.78 -9.84 -6.58
CA ASP A 246 -14.63 -10.74 -5.81
C ASP A 246 -14.04 -10.99 -4.40
N VAL A 247 -14.88 -11.50 -3.49
CA VAL A 247 -14.43 -11.95 -2.16
C VAL A 247 -13.36 -13.03 -2.32
N GLY A 248 -12.22 -12.81 -1.67
CA GLY A 248 -11.09 -13.72 -1.67
C GLY A 248 -10.08 -13.47 -2.78
N ASP A 249 -10.34 -12.56 -3.71
CA ASP A 249 -9.38 -12.21 -4.76
C ASP A 249 -8.19 -11.43 -4.19
N LEU A 250 -6.98 -11.77 -4.65
CA LEU A 250 -5.77 -10.99 -4.42
C LEU A 250 -5.45 -10.16 -5.66
N PHE A 251 -5.31 -8.85 -5.48
CA PHE A 251 -4.81 -7.94 -6.50
C PHE A 251 -3.48 -7.34 -6.07
N ILE A 252 -2.54 -7.23 -7.00
CA ILE A 252 -1.24 -6.60 -6.78
C ILE A 252 -1.02 -5.54 -7.85
N PHE A 253 -0.78 -4.30 -7.46
CA PHE A 253 -0.48 -3.22 -8.41
C PHE A 253 0.70 -2.38 -7.96
N ASN A 254 1.32 -1.67 -8.92
CA ASN A 254 2.40 -0.75 -8.63
C ASN A 254 1.83 0.52 -7.98
N SER A 255 2.03 0.72 -6.67
CA SER A 255 1.41 1.83 -5.95
C SER A 255 2.01 3.19 -6.26
N ARG A 256 3.14 3.22 -6.99
CA ARG A 256 3.70 4.45 -7.57
C ARG A 256 2.82 4.99 -8.68
N ASN A 257 2.05 4.13 -9.35
CA ASN A 257 1.06 4.56 -10.31
C ASN A 257 -0.07 5.33 -9.60
N MET A 258 -0.50 6.42 -10.22
CA MET A 258 -1.67 7.17 -9.77
C MET A 258 -2.88 6.24 -9.78
N HIS A 259 -3.64 6.23 -8.70
CA HIS A 259 -4.78 5.35 -8.54
C HIS A 259 -5.83 5.97 -7.63
N LYS A 260 -7.05 5.42 -7.67
CA LYS A 260 -8.15 5.83 -6.81
C LYS A 260 -9.10 4.66 -6.55
N VAL A 261 -9.77 4.71 -5.41
CA VAL A 261 -10.86 3.79 -5.06
C VAL A 261 -12.18 4.54 -5.24
N GLN A 262 -13.14 3.95 -5.95
CA GLN A 262 -14.49 4.49 -6.07
C GLN A 262 -15.23 4.36 -4.73
N ALA A 263 -16.24 5.20 -4.50
CA ALA A 263 -17.13 4.97 -3.37
C ALA A 263 -17.94 3.67 -3.56
N ILE A 264 -18.31 3.03 -2.45
CA ILE A 264 -19.31 1.96 -2.49
C ILE A 264 -20.70 2.57 -2.76
N ASN A 265 -21.60 1.75 -3.28
CA ASN A 265 -23.00 2.16 -3.47
C ASN A 265 -23.66 2.40 -2.11
N LYS A 266 -24.47 3.47 -2.02
CA LYS A 266 -25.07 3.95 -0.74
C LYS A 266 -25.97 2.93 -0.06
N ASP A 267 -26.53 1.99 -0.82
CA ASP A 267 -27.44 0.95 -0.32
C ASP A 267 -26.69 -0.29 0.21
N TYR A 268 -25.36 -0.24 0.27
CA TYR A 268 -24.53 -1.37 0.71
C TYR A 268 -24.26 -1.35 2.22
N THR A 269 -24.43 -2.49 2.87
CA THR A 269 -24.34 -2.64 4.34
C THR A 269 -22.91 -2.72 4.86
N LEU A 270 -22.72 -2.33 6.12
CA LEU A 270 -21.46 -2.39 6.87
C LEU A 270 -20.92 -3.83 6.99
N PRO A 271 -19.58 -4.02 7.11
CA PRO A 271 -18.56 -2.98 7.24
C PRO A 271 -18.21 -2.26 5.94
N GLY A 272 -18.69 -2.73 4.78
CA GLY A 272 -18.43 -2.14 3.47
C GLY A 272 -17.25 -2.80 2.76
N ARG A 273 -16.33 -2.02 2.16
CA ARG A 273 -15.19 -2.54 1.37
C ARG A 273 -13.96 -2.73 2.27
N VAL A 274 -13.72 -3.96 2.71
CA VAL A 274 -12.59 -4.33 3.57
C VAL A 274 -11.59 -5.19 2.80
N ALA A 275 -10.33 -4.77 2.82
CA ALA A 275 -9.22 -5.51 2.24
C ALA A 275 -8.04 -5.60 3.21
N LEU A 276 -7.37 -6.76 3.24
CA LEU A 276 -6.03 -6.90 3.80
C LEU A 276 -5.04 -6.34 2.78
N ALA A 277 -4.24 -5.37 3.18
CA ALA A 277 -3.28 -4.70 2.32
C ALA A 277 -1.89 -4.64 2.96
N SER A 278 -0.86 -4.71 2.13
CA SER A 278 0.50 -4.35 2.53
C SER A 278 1.23 -3.78 1.33
N PHE A 279 2.04 -2.76 1.57
CA PHE A 279 3.06 -2.35 0.63
C PHE A 279 4.18 -3.39 0.61
N MET A 280 4.83 -3.45 -0.54
CA MET A 280 6.09 -4.16 -0.73
C MET A 280 7.03 -3.28 -1.54
N GLY A 281 8.33 -3.42 -1.30
CA GLY A 281 9.34 -2.62 -1.97
C GLY A 281 10.66 -3.34 -2.10
N VAL A 282 11.39 -3.02 -3.17
CA VAL A 282 12.69 -3.62 -3.44
C VAL A 282 13.77 -2.71 -2.88
N LEU A 283 14.49 -3.18 -1.86
CA LEU A 283 15.74 -2.59 -1.41
C LEU A 283 16.87 -3.20 -2.25
N PRO A 284 17.63 -2.38 -3.00
CA PRO A 284 18.65 -2.91 -3.88
C PRO A 284 19.92 -3.27 -3.08
N PRO A 285 20.77 -4.19 -3.58
CA PRO A 285 21.96 -4.66 -2.87
C PRO A 285 22.94 -3.54 -2.46
N GLU A 286 22.94 -2.42 -3.16
CA GLU A 286 23.84 -1.30 -2.90
C GLU A 286 23.58 -0.60 -1.55
N GLU A 287 22.40 -0.77 -0.95
CA GLU A 287 22.04 -0.11 0.30
C GLU A 287 22.56 -0.84 1.55
N GLU A 288 22.59 -2.18 1.53
CA GLU A 288 22.98 -2.99 2.71
C GLU A 288 23.99 -4.12 2.41
N GLY A 289 24.38 -4.29 1.14
CA GLY A 289 25.15 -5.45 0.66
C GLY A 289 24.30 -6.71 0.53
N GLY A 290 24.83 -7.71 -0.19
CA GLY A 290 24.17 -9.02 -0.33
C GLY A 290 23.20 -9.11 -1.51
N ARG A 291 22.01 -9.68 -1.28
CA ARG A 291 20.95 -9.87 -2.29
C ARG A 291 19.96 -8.70 -2.23
N SER A 292 19.20 -8.50 -3.31
CA SER A 292 18.06 -7.59 -3.27
C SER A 292 17.07 -8.08 -2.22
N LYS A 293 16.43 -7.16 -1.50
CA LYS A 293 15.41 -7.50 -0.50
C LYS A 293 14.03 -7.05 -0.98
N LEU A 294 13.04 -7.94 -0.94
CA LEU A 294 11.62 -7.58 -1.05
C LEU A 294 11.06 -7.43 0.36
N MET A 295 10.88 -6.19 0.77
CA MET A 295 10.43 -5.84 2.13
C MET A 295 8.94 -5.53 2.15
N PHE A 296 8.23 -5.92 3.21
CA PHE A 296 6.81 -5.61 3.40
C PHE A 296 6.56 -4.68 4.59
N TRP A 297 5.64 -3.73 4.43
CA TRP A 297 5.16 -2.83 5.51
C TRP A 297 3.75 -2.32 5.20
N SER A 298 3.14 -1.55 6.09
CA SER A 298 1.79 -0.96 5.93
C SER A 298 1.72 0.48 6.41
#